data_AF-A0A3B8MXV4-F1
#
_entry.id   AF-A0A3B8MXV4-F1
#
_cell.length_a   1.000
_cell.length_b   1.000
_cell.length_c   1.000
_cell.angle_alpha   90.00
_cell.angle_beta   90.00
_cell.angle_gamma   90.00
#
_symmetry.space_group_name_H-M   'P 1'
#
loop_
_entity.id
_entity.type
_entity.pdbx_description
1 polymer ?
#
loop_
_entity_poly.entity_id
_entity_poly.type
_entity_poly.pdbx_seq_one_letter_code
_entity_poly.pdbx_strand_id
1 'polypeptide(L)' 'MSNLRVLLAPDSFKGSLSAPEVARALAEGIANTNAQAECIRHPLADGGEG' A
#
# COMPACT_ATOMS: atom_id res chain seq x y z
N MET A 1 9.01 20.82 -9.80
CA MET A 1 9.47 19.43 -9.52
C MET A 1 8.22 18.60 -9.33
N SER A 2 8.04 17.51 -10.07
CA SER A 2 6.88 16.63 -9.92
C SER A 2 7.05 15.78 -8.66
N ASN A 3 6.05 15.74 -7.78
CA ASN A 3 6.05 14.83 -6.63
C ASN A 3 6.05 13.37 -7.12
N LEU A 4 6.78 12.51 -6.41
CA LEU A 4 6.72 11.07 -6.64
C LEU A 4 5.31 10.58 -6.34
N ARG A 5 4.68 9.88 -7.28
CA ARG A 5 3.34 9.33 -7.15
C ARG A 5 3.39 7.82 -7.25
N VAL A 6 2.91 7.13 -6.21
CA VAL A 6 3.06 5.68 -6.06
C VAL A 6 1.69 5.02 -5.96
N LEU A 7 1.39 4.09 -6.85
CA LEU A 7 0.23 3.20 -6.72
C LEU A 7 0.63 1.97 -5.90
N LEU A 8 -0.01 1.79 -4.76
CA LEU A 8 0.15 0.63 -3.90
C LEU A 8 -1.02 -0.31 -4.14
N ALA A 9 -0.79 -1.36 -4.93
CA ALA A 9 -1.79 -2.39 -5.21
C ALA A 9 -1.37 -3.77 -4.66
N PRO A 10 -1.19 -3.91 -3.33
CA PRO A 10 -0.80 -5.17 -2.73
C PRO A 10 -1.99 -6.11 -2.55
N ASP A 11 -1.68 -7.39 -2.42
CA ASP A 11 -2.57 -8.43 -1.90
C ASP A 11 -2.30 -8.66 -0.39
N SER A 12 -3.13 -9.47 0.25
CA SER A 12 -2.99 -9.89 1.64
C SER A 12 -1.76 -10.78 1.84
N PHE A 13 -1.20 -10.72 3.04
CA PHE A 13 -0.26 -11.72 3.53
C PHE A 13 -1.08 -12.75 4.30
N LYS A 14 -1.38 -13.89 3.65
CA LYS A 14 -2.25 -14.95 4.19
C LYS A 14 -1.87 -15.34 5.63
N GLY A 15 -2.84 -15.20 6.54
CA GLY A 15 -2.66 -15.49 7.97
C GLY A 15 -1.89 -14.43 8.76
N SER A 16 -1.62 -13.26 8.17
CA SER A 16 -0.87 -12.17 8.82
C SER A 16 -1.56 -10.81 8.64
N LEU A 17 -1.44 -10.19 7.47
CA LEU A 17 -1.99 -8.86 7.21
C LEU A 17 -3.00 -8.93 6.06
N SER A 18 -4.14 -8.27 6.20
CA SER A 18 -5.06 -8.01 5.10
C SER A 18 -4.43 -7.09 4.05
N ALA A 19 -4.89 -7.13 2.79
CA ALA A 19 -4.39 -6.26 1.73
C ALA A 19 -4.42 -4.74 2.11
N PRO A 20 -5.47 -4.22 2.78
CA PRO A 20 -5.48 -2.84 3.27
C PRO A 20 -4.39 -2.54 4.31
N GLU A 21 -4.06 -3.49 5.18
CA GLU A 21 -3.00 -3.33 6.19
C GLU A 21 -1.61 -3.32 5.54
N VAL A 22 -1.38 -4.17 4.54
CA VAL A 22 -0.16 -4.13 3.72
C VAL A 22 -0.04 -2.78 3.03
N ALA A 23 -1.10 -2.29 2.39
CA ALA A 23 -1.11 -0.99 1.71
C ALA A 23 -0.82 0.18 2.66
N ARG A 24 -1.31 0.09 3.90
CA ARG A 24 -1.03 1.07 4.96
C ARG A 24 0.44 1.04 5.37
N ALA A 25 0.98 -0.14 5.68
CA ALA A 25 2.38 -0.29 6.10
C ALA A 25 3.37 0.19 5.02
N LEU A 26 3.08 -0.09 3.74
CA LEU A 26 3.88 0.41 2.62
C LEU A 26 3.84 1.94 2.54
N ALA A 27 2.66 2.56 2.67
CA ALA A 27 2.53 4.01 2.65
C ALA A 27 3.27 4.68 3.82
N GLU A 28 3.22 4.11 5.02
CA GLU A 28 3.97 4.57 6.19
C GLU A 28 5.48 4.50 5.95
N GLY A 29 5.99 3.38 5.42
CA GLY A 29 7.40 3.23 5.08
C GLY A 29 7.90 4.22 4.02
N ILE A 30 7.09 4.49 3.00
CA ILE A 30 7.39 5.49 1.96
C ILE A 30 7.41 6.89 2.57
N ALA A 31 6.39 7.26 3.36
CA ALA A 31 6.30 8.57 3.98
C ALA A 31 7.49 8.85 4.92
N ASN A 32 8.01 7.83 5.61
CA ASN A 32 9.20 7.95 6.46
C ASN A 32 10.48 8.29 5.68
N THR A 33 10.55 7.97 4.38
CA THR A 33 11.72 8.24 3.52
C THR A 33 11.51 9.46 2.63
N ASN A 34 10.27 9.70 2.20
CA ASN A 34 9.88 10.82 1.35
C ASN A 34 8.47 11.30 1.75
N ALA A 35 8.42 12.33 2.60
CA ALA A 35 7.17 12.93 3.08
C ALA A 35 6.34 13.63 1.98
N GLN A 36 6.92 13.88 0.79
CA GLN A 36 6.21 14.49 -0.34
C GLN A 36 5.65 13.46 -1.33
N ALA A 37 5.90 12.17 -1.12
CA ALA A 37 5.35 11.12 -1.97
C ALA A 37 3.83 11.03 -1.80
N GLU A 38 3.10 11.04 -2.92
CA GLU A 38 1.66 10.77 -2.94
C GLU A 38 1.44 9.27 -3.13
N CYS A 39 0.97 8.59 -2.08
CA CYS A 39 0.63 7.17 -2.12
C CYS A 39 -0.87 6.97 -2.35
N ILE A 40 -1.23 6.30 -3.45
CA ILE A 40 -2.59 5.86 -3.76
C ILE A 40 -2.70 4.39 -3.34
N ARG A 41 -3.55 4.09 -2.36
CA ARG A 41 -3.76 2.72 -1.88
C ARG A 41 -4.93 2.06 -2.63
N HIS A 42 -4.66 0.95 -3.29
CA HIS A 42 -5.61 0.14 -4.06
C HIS A 42 -5.45 -1.34 -3.71
N PRO A 43 -5.76 -1.76 -2.47
CA PRO A 43 -5.62 -3.15 -2.05
C PRO A 43 -6.42 -4.08 -2.98
N LEU A 44 -5.78 -5.15 -3.42
CA LEU A 44 -6.33 -6.13 -4.34
C LEU A 44 -6.92 -7.32 -3.57
N ALA A 45 -7.83 -8.01 -4.24
CA ALA A 45 -8.35 -9.32 -3.84
C ALA A 45 -8.57 -10.15 -5.11
N ASP A 46 -8.35 -11.46 -5.04
CA ASP A 46 -8.52 -12.39 -6.17
C ASP A 46 -9.87 -13.13 -6.16
N GLY A 47 -10.75 -12.78 -5.21
CA GLY A 47 -12.06 -13.40 -5.01
C GLY A 47 -12.10 -14.47 -3.92
N GLY A 48 -10.99 -14.73 -3.24
CA GLY A 48 -10.95 -15.49 -1.98
C GLY A 48 -11.48 -14.71 -0.76
N GLU A 49 -11.31 -15.26 0.44
CA GLU A 49 -11.54 -14.48 1.67
C GLU A 49 -10.41 -13.48 1.89
N GLY A 50 -10.73 -12.19 1.82
CA GLY A 50 -9.83 -11.08 2.13
C GLY A 50 -9.42 -10.28 0.90
#